data_AF-A0A3D5Y9W1-F1
#
_entry.id   AF-A0A3D5Y9W1-F1
#
_cell.length_a   1.000
_cell.length_b   1.000
_cell.length_c   1.000
_cell.angle_alpha   90.00
_cell.angle_beta   90.00
_cell.angle_gamma   90.00
#
_symmetry.space_group_name_H-M   'P 1'
#
loop_
_entity.id
_entity.type
_entity.pdbx_description
1 polymer ?
#
loop_
_entity_poly.entity_id
_entity_poly.type
_entity_poly.pdbx_seq_one_letter_code
_entity_poly.pdbx_strand_id
1 'polypeptide(L)' 'MGGREAIKELLKIDPHVKAIVSSGYSNDPIMADYETYGFKGVIAKPYSIQELRRAVSDVINGK' A
#
# COMPACT_ATOMS: atom_id res chain seq x y z
N MET A 1 -4.14 -11.73 -11.56
CA MET A 1 -4.25 -11.32 -10.15
C MET A 1 -3.62 -9.95 -10.02
N GLY A 2 -4.36 -8.94 -9.56
CA GLY A 2 -3.84 -7.59 -9.29
C GLY A 2 -3.44 -7.41 -7.83
N GLY A 3 -3.00 -6.21 -7.47
CA GLY A 3 -2.62 -5.89 -6.08
C GLY A 3 -3.76 -6.08 -5.08
N ARG A 4 -5.00 -5.77 -5.48
CA ARG A 4 -6.21 -5.91 -4.65
C ARG A 4 -6.52 -7.36 -4.30
N GLU A 5 -6.37 -8.29 -5.23
CA GLU A 5 -6.55 -9.71 -4.95
C GLU A 5 -5.38 -10.24 -4.10
N ALA A 6 -4.15 -9.81 -4.40
CA ALA A 6 -2.96 -10.25 -3.69
C ALA A 6 -3.03 -9.88 -2.19
N ILE A 7 -3.42 -8.66 -1.84
CA ILE A 7 -3.51 -8.24 -0.43
C ILE A 7 -4.55 -9.06 0.35
N LYS A 8 -5.67 -9.45 -0.29
CA LYS A 8 -6.67 -10.31 0.34
C LYS A 8 -6.13 -11.70 0.66
N GLU A 9 -5.35 -12.29 -0.23
CA GLU A 9 -4.71 -13.59 0.03
C GLU A 9 -3.59 -13.47 1.07
N LEU A 10 -2.80 -12.40 1.03
CA LEU A 10 -1.76 -12.15 2.04
C LEU A 10 -2.35 -12.00 3.44
N LEU A 11 -3.48 -11.30 3.59
CA LEU A 11 -4.15 -11.14 4.88
C LEU A 11 -4.72 -12.45 5.45
N LYS A 12 -5.03 -13.44 4.61
CA LYS A 12 -5.43 -14.78 5.07
C LYS A 12 -4.23 -15.56 5.64
N ILE A 13 -3.02 -15.28 5.16
CA ILE A 13 -1.78 -15.91 5.58
C ILE A 13 -1.23 -15.21 6.84
N ASP A 14 -1.16 -13.88 6.81
CA ASP A 14 -0.72 -13.04 7.91
C ASP A 14 -1.64 -11.81 8.04
N PRO A 15 -2.55 -11.80 9.03
CA PRO A 15 -3.43 -10.66 9.30
C PRO A 15 -2.70 -9.35 9.65
N HIS A 16 -1.42 -9.41 10.01
CA HIS A 16 -0.61 -8.25 10.40
C HIS A 16 0.33 -7.75 9.29
N VAL A 17 0.24 -8.34 8.09
CA VAL A 17 1.10 -7.97 6.96
C VAL A 17 0.99 -6.47 6.67
N LYS A 18 2.15 -5.83 6.52
CA LYS A 18 2.29 -4.41 6.20
C LYS A 18 2.53 -4.26 4.70
N ALA A 19 1.48 -3.90 3.95
CA ALA A 19 1.55 -3.73 2.51
C ALA A 19 1.35 -2.26 2.09
N ILE A 20 2.16 -1.79 1.13
CA ILE A 20 2.03 -0.45 0.54
C ILE A 20 1.59 -0.62 -0.91
N VAL A 21 0.49 0.03 -1.30
CA VAL A 21 0.05 0.03 -2.70
C VAL A 21 0.77 1.14 -3.47
N SER A 22 1.12 0.85 -4.73
CA SER A 22 1.75 1.84 -5.60
C SER A 22 1.21 1.82 -7.02
N SER A 23 0.52 2.89 -7.40
CA SER A 23 -0.09 3.08 -8.72
C SER A 23 0.41 4.37 -9.40
N GLY A 24 0.54 4.32 -10.72
CA GLY A 24 0.85 5.51 -11.55
C GLY A 24 -0.38 6.25 -12.04
N TYR A 25 -1.59 5.71 -11.80
CA TYR A 25 -2.84 6.38 -12.10
C TYR A 25 -3.39 6.98 -10.81
N SER A 26 -3.32 8.30 -10.68
CA SER A 26 -3.80 9.05 -9.51
C SER A 26 -5.30 8.90 -9.25
N ASN A 27 -6.06 8.43 -10.25
CA ASN A 27 -7.53 8.25 -10.16
C ASN A 27 -7.94 6.82 -9.80
N ASP A 28 -7.01 5.93 -9.45
CA ASP A 28 -7.38 4.59 -8.98
C ASP A 28 -8.06 4.72 -7.60
N PRO A 29 -9.33 4.29 -7.43
CA PRO A 29 -10.03 4.34 -6.15
C PRO A 29 -9.28 3.64 -5.01
N ILE A 30 -8.41 2.68 -5.34
CA ILE A 30 -7.54 2.01 -4.37
C ILE A 30 -6.59 2.98 -3.69
N MET A 31 -6.15 4.04 -4.38
CA MET A 31 -5.23 5.02 -3.80
C MET A 31 -5.92 5.92 -2.76
N ALA A 32 -7.22 6.19 -2.94
CA ALA A 32 -8.03 6.98 -2.00
C ALA A 32 -8.47 6.16 -0.78
N ASP A 33 -8.88 4.91 -0.99
CA ASP A 33 -9.45 4.04 0.05
C ASP A 33 -8.57 2.82 0.38
N TYR A 34 -7.23 2.99 0.32
CA TYR A 34 -6.26 1.89 0.41
C TYR A 34 -6.42 1.02 1.66
N GLU A 35 -6.82 1.62 2.79
CA GLU A 35 -7.05 0.93 4.07
C GLU A 35 -8.20 -0.09 3.98
N THR A 36 -9.29 0.25 3.28
CA THR A 36 -10.45 -0.63 3.09
C THR A 36 -10.08 -1.88 2.30
N TYR A 37 -9.04 -1.80 1.47
CA TYR A 37 -8.51 -2.94 0.72
C TYR A 37 -7.49 -3.76 1.51
N GLY A 38 -7.08 -3.31 2.70
CA GLY A 38 -6.12 -4.00 3.55
C GLY A 38 -4.67 -3.51 3.42
N PHE A 39 -4.42 -2.45 2.65
CA PHE A 39 -3.11 -1.83 2.61
C PHE A 39 -2.89 -0.95 3.85
N LYS A 40 -1.63 -0.79 4.25
CA LYS A 40 -1.20 0.04 5.39
C LYS A 40 -0.55 1.35 4.96
N GLY A 41 -0.34 1.55 3.66
CA GLY A 41 0.13 2.80 3.11
C GLY A 41 -0.02 2.84 1.59
N VAL A 42 0.26 4.01 1.02
CA VAL A 42 0.17 4.25 -0.43
C VAL A 42 1.32 5.14 -0.91
N ILE A 43 1.79 4.91 -2.13
CA ILE A 43 2.78 5.77 -2.80
C ILE A 43 2.52 5.87 -4.31
N ALA A 44 2.26 7.08 -4.81
CA ALA A 44 2.00 7.32 -6.22
C ALA A 44 3.28 7.22 -7.06
N LYS A 45 3.20 6.61 -8.25
CA LYS A 45 4.31 6.58 -9.22
C LYS A 45 4.22 7.79 -10.16
N PRO A 46 5.36 8.34 -10.63
CA PRO A 46 6.71 8.01 -10.18
C PRO A 46 7.01 8.61 -8.79
N TYR A 47 7.90 7.97 -8.04
CA TYR A 47 8.36 8.45 -6.74
C TYR A 47 9.89 8.43 -6.65
N SER A 48 10.41 9.31 -5.81
CA SER A 48 11.81 9.38 -5.39
C SER A 48 12.13 8.34 -4.31
N ILE A 49 13.43 8.11 -4.08
CA ILE A 49 13.90 7.25 -2.99
C ILE A 49 13.52 7.82 -1.61
N GLN A 50 13.43 9.15 -1.49
CA GLN A 50 13.04 9.83 -0.24
C GLN A 50 11.56 9.59 0.07
N GLU A 51 10.69 9.63 -0.94
CA GLU A 51 9.26 9.31 -0.80
C GLU A 51 9.05 7.84 -0.44
N LEU A 52 9.77 6.92 -1.09
CA LEU A 52 9.73 5.50 -0.74
C LEU A 52 10.17 5.26 0.71
N ARG A 53 11.30 5.86 1.11
CA ARG A 53 11.81 5.76 2.49
C ARG A 53 10.77 6.25 3.50
N ARG A 54 10.08 7.36 3.18
CA ARG A 54 9.03 7.92 4.04
C ARG A 54 7.86 6.95 4.18
N ALA A 55 7.31 6.47 3.06
CA ALA A 55 6.18 5.55 3.07
C ALA A 55 6.48 4.27 3.87
N VAL A 56 7.67 3.70 3.69
CA VAL A 56 8.11 2.51 4.45
C VAL A 56 8.27 2.83 5.94
N SER A 57 8.89 3.96 6.27
CA SER A 57 9.09 4.40 7.65
C SER A 57 7.77 4.62 8.38
N ASP A 58 6.78 5.24 7.74
CA ASP A 58 5.48 5.54 8.35
C ASP A 58 4.75 4.23 8.68
N VAL A 59 4.74 3.27 7.75
CA VAL A 59 4.12 1.94 7.94
C VAL A 59 4.84 1.09 8.99
N ILE A 60 6.17 1.12 9.04
CA ILE A 60 6.93 0.37 10.05
C ILE A 60 6.68 0.94 11.44
N ASN A 61 6.65 2.27 11.59
CA ASN A 61 6.52 2.94 12.88
C ASN A 61 5.06 3.11 13.36
N GLY A 62 4.06 2.76 12.53
CA GLY A 62 2.64 2.83 12.91
C GLY A 62 2.12 4.27 13.03
N LYS A 63 2.62 5.16 12.18
CA LYS A 63 2.10 6.52 12.04
C LYS A 63 0.89 6.57 11.11
#